data_AF-A0A940BRY6-F1
#
_entry.id   AF-A0A940BRY6-F1
#
_cell.length_a   1.000
_cell.length_b   1.000
_cell.length_c   1.000
_cell.angle_alpha   90.00
_cell.angle_beta   90.00
_cell.angle_gamma   90.00
#
_symmetry.space_group_name_H-M   'P 1'
#
loop_
_entity.id
_entity.type
_entity.pdbx_description
1 polymer ?
#
loop_
_entity_poly.entity_id
_entity_poly.type
_entity_poly.pdbx_seq_one_letter_code
_entity_poly.pdbx_strand_id
1 'polypeptide(L)'
;MKKNKSFTLKERFRYWFDNRMTKGSLGLIRVLIIASVILAVLIAGLIILFGFNEEGEVASVFWDSIATVINAWMPSFEDGSPGYLILMSVTAIAGVLFT
;
A
#
# COMPACT_ATOMS: atom_id res chain seq x y z
N MET A 1 -38.06 0.62 22.34
CA MET A 1 -36.61 0.71 22.64
C MET A 1 -35.85 1.05 21.36
N LYS A 2 -35.36 2.30 21.22
CA LYS A 2 -34.44 2.67 20.13
C LYS A 2 -33.08 2.01 20.43
N LYS A 3 -32.74 0.93 19.71
CA LYS A 3 -31.39 0.36 19.76
C LYS A 3 -30.43 1.41 19.20
N ASN A 4 -29.63 2.03 20.08
CA ASN A 4 -28.44 2.76 19.66
C ASN A 4 -27.53 1.74 18.95
N LYS A 5 -27.59 1.69 17.61
CA LYS A 5 -26.55 1.03 16.82
C LYS A 5 -25.30 1.88 17.01
N SER A 6 -24.44 1.49 17.94
CA SER A 6 -23.06 1.96 17.92
C SER A 6 -22.46 1.49 16.60
N PHE A 7 -22.44 2.38 15.61
CA PHE A 7 -21.80 2.09 14.33
C PHE A 7 -20.34 1.73 14.65
N THR A 8 -20.02 0.47 14.46
CA THR A 8 -18.67 -0.03 14.72
C THR A 8 -17.74 0.63 13.71
N LEU A 9 -16.48 0.92 14.06
CA LEU A 9 -15.51 1.53 13.12
C LEU A 9 -15.44 0.77 11.78
N LYS A 10 -15.58 -0.55 11.84
CA LYS A 10 -15.69 -1.46 10.68
C LYS A 10 -16.93 -1.17 9.81
N GLU A 11 -18.09 -0.92 10.42
CA GLU A 11 -19.32 -0.60 9.69
C GLU A 11 -19.22 0.78 9.04
N ARG A 12 -18.60 1.76 9.72
CA ARG A 12 -18.32 3.07 9.14
C ARG A 12 -17.38 3.00 7.93
N PHE A 13 -16.30 2.22 8.03
CA PHE A 13 -15.38 2.01 6.90
C PHE A 13 -16.09 1.33 5.73
N ARG A 14 -16.88 0.28 6.00
CA ARG A 14 -17.66 -0.42 4.98
C ARG A 14 -18.66 0.51 4.28
N TYR A 15 -19.39 1.32 5.05
CA TYR A 15 -20.31 2.31 4.49
C TYR A 15 -19.61 3.35 3.63
N TRP A 16 -18.43 3.82 4.04
CA TRP A 16 -17.63 4.76 3.26
C TRP A 16 -17.13 4.12 1.95
N PHE A 17 -16.65 2.87 2.03
CA PHE A 17 -16.17 2.11 0.89
C PHE A 17 -17.29 1.83 -0.11
N ASP A 18 -18.43 1.30 0.35
CA ASP A 18 -19.59 1.03 -0.52
C ASP A 18 -20.06 2.31 -1.23
N ASN A 19 -20.18 3.42 -0.49
CA ASN A 19 -20.57 4.73 -1.04
C ASN A 19 -19.55 5.31 -2.04
N ARG A 20 -18.26 4.95 -1.90
CA ARG A 20 -17.23 5.30 -2.89
C ARG A 20 -17.33 4.41 -4.14
N MET A 21 -17.61 3.12 -3.96
CA MET A 21 -17.76 2.15 -5.05
C MET A 21 -19.04 2.37 -5.88
N THR A 22 -20.10 2.94 -5.30
CA THR A 22 -21.35 3.21 -6.03
C THR A 22 -21.20 4.32 -7.08
N LYS A 23 -20.10 5.09 -7.07
CA LYS A 23 -19.85 6.22 -7.99
C LYS A 23 -19.33 5.78 -9.38
N GLY A 24 -19.44 4.49 -9.71
CA GLY A 24 -18.97 3.93 -10.98
C GLY A 24 -17.44 3.83 -11.07
N SER A 25 -16.91 3.76 -12.29
CA SER A 25 -15.48 3.56 -12.58
C SER A 25 -14.57 4.63 -11.95
N LEU A 26 -15.00 5.89 -11.91
CA LEU A 26 -14.23 6.98 -11.31
C LEU A 26 -14.10 6.86 -9.78
N GLY A 27 -15.12 6.26 -9.13
CA GLY A 27 -15.08 5.91 -7.71
C GLY A 27 -14.04 4.84 -7.42
N LEU A 28 -14.03 3.80 -8.26
CA LEU A 28 -13.08 2.68 -8.18
C LEU A 28 -11.63 3.14 -8.36
N ILE A 29 -11.34 3.92 -9.41
CA ILE A 29 -9.99 4.46 -9.68
C ILE A 29 -9.44 5.23 -8.48
N ARG A 30 -10.28 6.08 -7.86
CA ARG A 30 -9.86 6.84 -6.68
C ARG A 30 -9.53 5.95 -5.48
N VAL A 31 -10.30 4.88 -5.28
CA VAL A 31 -10.05 3.91 -4.20
C VAL A 31 -8.76 3.14 -4.46
N LEU A 32 -8.51 2.74 -5.72
CA LEU A 32 -7.28 2.06 -6.11
C LEU A 32 -6.05 2.94 -5.90
N ILE A 33 -6.06 4.19 -6.37
CA ILE A 33 -4.95 5.13 -6.14
C ILE A 33 -4.66 5.28 -4.64
N ILE A 34 -5.69 5.44 -3.81
CA ILE A 34 -5.52 5.57 -2.36
C ILE A 34 -4.95 4.28 -1.77
N ALA A 35 -5.45 3.12 -2.17
CA ALA A 35 -4.96 1.82 -1.69
C ALA A 35 -3.49 1.60 -2.07
N SER A 36 -3.10 1.91 -3.32
CA SER A 36 -1.72 1.80 -3.80
C SER A 36 -0.77 2.72 -3.02
N VAL A 37 -1.18 3.97 -2.75
CA VAL A 37 -0.38 4.90 -1.94
C VAL A 37 -0.24 4.41 -0.50
N ILE A 38 -1.32 3.94 0.12
CA ILE A 38 -1.28 3.39 1.48
C ILE A 38 -0.35 2.19 1.54
N LEU A 39 -0.42 1.29 0.56
CA LEU A 39 0.44 0.11 0.48
C LEU A 39 1.93 0.51 0.38
N ALA A 40 2.27 1.45 -0.51
CA ALA A 40 3.63 1.93 -0.67
C ALA A 40 4.18 2.54 0.64
N VAL A 41 3.37 3.36 1.32
CA VAL A 41 3.74 3.96 2.62
C VAL A 41 3.97 2.88 3.67
N LEU A 42 3.11 1.86 3.74
CA LEU A 42 3.24 0.77 4.71
C LEU A 42 4.51 -0.04 4.49
N ILE A 43 4.82 -0.38 3.24
CA ILE A 43 6.03 -1.13 2.89
C ILE A 43 7.28 -0.31 3.19
N ALA A 44 7.34 0.95 2.74
CA ALA A 44 8.45 1.84 3.04
C ALA A 44 8.67 1.97 4.56
N GLY A 45 7.58 2.11 5.32
CA GLY A 45 7.62 2.14 6.78
C GLY A 45 8.17 0.85 7.40
N LEU A 46 7.81 -0.32 6.88
CA LEU A 46 8.36 -1.60 7.33
C LEU A 46 9.86 -1.70 7.02
N ILE A 47 10.29 -1.30 5.83
CA ILE A 47 11.70 -1.32 5.42
C ILE A 47 12.54 -0.46 6.38
N ILE A 48 12.07 0.75 6.68
CA ILE A 48 12.73 1.67 7.62
C ILE A 48 12.72 1.11 9.04
N LEU A 49 11.58 0.57 9.50
CA LEU A 49 11.43 0.04 10.86
C LEU A 49 12.39 -1.13 11.15
N PHE A 50 12.61 -2.00 10.17
CA PHE A 50 13.52 -3.13 10.28
C PHE A 50 14.97 -2.80 9.92
N GLY A 51 15.25 -1.55 9.52
CA GLY A 51 16.60 -1.12 9.15
C GLY A 51 17.13 -1.83 7.90
N PHE A 52 16.23 -2.26 7.01
CA PHE A 52 16.61 -2.92 5.75
C PHE A 52 17.14 -1.93 4.70
N ASN A 53 17.22 -0.64 5.02
CA ASN A 53 17.86 0.39 4.20
C ASN A 53 19.36 0.49 4.54
N GLU A 54 20.18 -0.41 3.99
CA GLU A 54 21.60 -0.44 4.32
C GLU A 54 22.34 0.85 3.90
N GLU A 55 21.87 1.56 2.85
CA GLU A 55 22.52 2.79 2.35
C GLU A 55 21.56 3.91 1.87
N GLY A 56 20.24 3.67 1.83
CA GLY A 56 19.26 4.60 1.23
C GLY A 56 18.69 5.64 2.20
N GLU A 57 18.59 6.90 1.78
CA GLU A 57 17.81 7.92 2.48
C GLU A 57 16.34 7.50 2.61
N VAL A 58 15.66 7.91 3.69
CA VAL A 58 14.22 7.61 3.91
C VAL A 58 13.36 8.01 2.70
N ALA A 59 13.71 9.10 2.03
CA ALA A 59 13.01 9.58 0.84
C ALA A 59 13.21 8.65 -0.38
N SER A 60 14.39 8.05 -0.54
CA SER A 60 14.65 7.11 -1.64
C SER A 60 13.89 5.81 -1.44
N VAL A 61 13.91 5.25 -0.22
CA VAL A 61 13.14 4.04 0.13
C VAL A 61 11.63 4.23 -0.12
N PHE A 62 11.11 5.41 0.20
CA PHE A 62 9.72 5.76 -0.06
C PHE A 62 9.42 5.84 -1.56
N TRP A 63 10.29 6.50 -2.32
CA TRP A 63 10.15 6.60 -3.77
C TRP A 63 10.24 5.24 -4.45
N ASP A 64 11.19 4.39 -4.04
CA ASP A 64 11.38 3.05 -4.58
C ASP A 64 10.15 2.17 -4.31
N SER A 65 9.58 2.27 -3.10
CA SER A 65 8.34 1.55 -2.76
C SER A 65 7.17 1.99 -3.64
N ILE A 66 7.03 3.29 -3.92
CA ILE A 66 6.00 3.81 -4.85
C ILE A 66 6.26 3.31 -6.28
N ALA A 67 7.50 3.43 -6.75
CA ALA A 67 7.89 3.03 -8.10
C ALA A 67 7.65 1.53 -8.33
N THR A 68 7.92 0.69 -7.33
CA THR A 68 7.65 -0.74 -7.37
C THR A 68 6.16 -1.06 -7.36
N VAL A 69 5.33 -0.33 -6.61
CA VAL A 69 3.86 -0.51 -6.69
C VAL A 69 3.33 -0.18 -8.10
N ILE A 70 3.86 0.86 -8.75
CA ILE A 70 3.35 1.31 -10.06
C ILE A 70 3.89 0.48 -11.22
N ASN A 71 5.20 0.20 -11.23
CA ASN A 71 5.88 -0.41 -12.37
C ASN A 71 6.26 -1.88 -12.15
N ALA A 72 5.92 -2.46 -10.99
CA ALA A 72 6.33 -3.80 -10.60
C ALA A 72 7.84 -4.03 -10.78
N TRP A 73 8.65 -3.00 -10.54
CA TRP A 73 10.10 -3.08 -10.63
C TRP A 73 10.66 -3.90 -9.47
N MET A 74 11.49 -4.89 -9.77
CA MET A 74 12.12 -5.76 -8.78
C MET A 74 13.62 -5.45 -8.64
N PRO A 75 14.11 -5.13 -7.44
CA PRO A 75 15.53 -5.01 -7.17
C PRO A 75 16.24 -6.36 -7.31
N SER A 76 17.51 -6.31 -7.70
CA SER A 76 18.38 -7.48 -7.82
C SER A 76 18.95 -7.91 -6.46
N PHE A 77 19.51 -9.11 -6.38
CA PHE A 77 20.11 -9.63 -5.13
C PHE A 77 21.28 -8.79 -4.60
N GLU A 78 21.88 -7.94 -5.44
CA GLU A 78 22.98 -7.05 -5.06
C GLU A 78 22.48 -5.73 -4.45
N ASP A 79 21.18 -5.43 -4.56
CA ASP A 79 20.60 -4.13 -4.18
C ASP A 79 20.13 -4.04 -2.72
N GLY A 80 20.23 -5.13 -1.94
CA GLY A 80 19.97 -5.05 -0.49
C GLY A 80 19.73 -6.37 0.23
N SER A 81 19.36 -6.24 1.51
CA SER A 81 19.13 -7.37 2.42
C SER A 81 18.04 -8.35 1.95
N PRO A 82 18.09 -9.63 2.33
CA PRO A 82 17.04 -10.60 1.99
C PRO A 82 15.63 -10.19 2.43
N GLY A 83 15.51 -9.44 3.54
CA GLY A 83 14.23 -8.89 4.01
C GLY A 83 13.67 -7.79 3.10
N TYR A 84 14.54 -6.93 2.57
CA TYR A 84 14.17 -5.93 1.56
C TYR A 84 13.64 -6.60 0.29
N LEU A 85 14.32 -7.62 -0.22
CA LEU A 85 13.91 -8.33 -1.44
C LEU A 85 12.54 -9.00 -1.30
N ILE A 86 12.25 -9.61 -0.14
CA ILE A 86 10.93 -10.20 0.14
C ILE A 86 9.85 -9.13 0.15
N LEU A 87 10.07 -8.01 0.83
CA LEU A 87 9.10 -6.91 0.91
C LEU A 87 8.84 -6.29 -0.46
N MET A 88 9.90 -6.07 -1.25
CA MET A 88 9.78 -5.53 -2.61
C MET A 88 9.07 -6.51 -3.55
N SER A 89 9.29 -7.82 -3.39
CA SER A 89 8.57 -8.85 -4.16
C SER A 89 7.06 -8.85 -3.85
N VAL A 90 6.69 -8.78 -2.57
CA VAL A 90 5.29 -8.65 -2.13
C VAL A 90 4.67 -7.37 -2.70
N THR A 91 5.44 -6.29 -2.71
CA THR A 91 5.01 -4.98 -3.23
C THR A 91 4.78 -5.01 -4.72
N ALA A 92 5.66 -5.65 -5.49
CA ALA A 92 5.51 -5.81 -6.94
C ALA A 92 4.27 -6.65 -7.29
N ILE A 93 4.05 -7.77 -6.60
CA ILE A 93 2.86 -8.62 -6.79
C ILE A 93 1.59 -7.83 -6.47
N ALA A 94 1.58 -7.11 -5.36
CA ALA A 94 0.46 -6.27 -4.99
C ALA A 94 0.23 -5.15 -6.03
N GLY A 95 1.29 -4.51 -6.50
CA GLY A 95 1.25 -3.52 -7.59
C GLY A 95 0.52 -4.05 -8.83
N VAL A 96 0.89 -5.23 -9.33
CA VAL A 96 0.23 -5.88 -10.47
C VAL A 96 -1.26 -6.19 -10.22
N LEU A 97 -1.64 -6.48 -8.98
CA LEU A 97 -3.05 -6.76 -8.64
C LEU A 97 -3.91 -5.50 -8.56
N PHE A 98 -3.30 -4.36 -8.23
CA PHE A 98 -4.00 -3.08 -8.02
C PHE A 98 -3.95 -2.14 -9.22
N THR A 99 -3.07 -2.39 -10.19
CA THR A 99 -2.81 -1.53 -11.36
C THR A 99 -3.25 -2.21 -12.64
#